data_AF-A0A1G0L5A6-F1
#
_entry.id   AF-A0A1G0L5A6-F1
#
_cell.length_a   1.000
_cell.length_b   1.000
_cell.length_c   1.000
_cell.angle_alpha   90.00
_cell.angle_beta   90.00
_cell.angle_gamma   90.00
#
_symmetry.space_group_name_H-M   'P 1'
#
loop_
_entity.id
_entity.type
_entity.pdbx_description
1 polymer ?
#
loop_
_entity_poly.entity_id
_entity_poly.type
_entity_poly.pdbx_seq_one_letter_code
_entity_poly.pdbx_strand_id
1 'polypeptide(L)'
;MDSDRLTLTALVAGILARWRDLVWVAVGVVALALLLSLILPPRYQSQATFVTTDAGIQLPKGLADLATQPGVSGLASQIGLGAGSDPSTSPAFYAHLLASRELLTRLVLSRLPNPRTETPGDSADLLAIYRIRQKDRKRGVEIAIKRVKREMNVGFDVRTNFVSIVVNSRWAPVSAAVANRAVELVSAFNSEQRLSRARARRLFLESRVTDAQAELRAAEAGLRNFYEQNRLWQSSPGLIVEERRVRRQVETASDLYLSLRREFESARIDEVNTTPVITVVDRAVPPRKPLWPRRAAIVLTAGILGAGLGLLWAAAGELASHWARQHPADAAALRDSVRRLLREVGGTLRRRRAGATPSA
;
A
#
# COMPACT_ATOMS: atom_id res chain seq x y z
N MET A 1 40.75 -58.74 20.12
CA MET A 1 39.44 -58.06 20.20
C MET A 1 39.76 -56.61 20.51
N ASP A 2 39.02 -55.66 19.91
CA ASP A 2 39.20 -54.19 19.98
C ASP A 2 40.05 -53.56 18.87
N SER A 3 39.40 -53.23 17.74
CA SER A 3 39.77 -52.12 16.83
C SER A 3 38.78 -51.89 15.69
N ASP A 4 37.66 -52.61 15.63
CA ASP A 4 36.66 -52.49 14.55
C ASP A 4 35.43 -51.64 14.95
N ARG A 5 35.60 -50.75 15.93
CA ARG A 5 34.59 -49.73 16.23
C ARG A 5 34.92 -48.50 15.40
N LEU A 6 33.96 -47.99 14.62
CA LEU A 6 34.04 -46.70 13.95
C LEU A 6 34.40 -45.62 14.98
N THR A 7 35.69 -45.34 15.11
CA THR A 7 36.18 -44.27 15.96
C THR A 7 35.90 -42.95 15.24
N LEU A 8 35.49 -41.94 16.00
CA LEU A 8 35.16 -40.61 15.48
C LEU A 8 36.33 -40.03 14.66
N THR A 9 37.55 -40.41 15.00
CA THR A 9 38.80 -40.09 14.30
C THR A 9 38.93 -40.74 12.92
N ALA A 10 38.51 -42.00 12.74
CA ALA A 10 38.53 -42.68 11.45
C ALA A 10 37.51 -42.08 10.47
N LEU A 11 36.34 -41.67 10.97
CA LEU A 11 35.30 -41.02 10.17
C LEU A 11 35.75 -39.62 9.70
N VAL A 12 36.39 -38.85 10.58
CA VAL A 12 37.00 -37.56 10.23
C VAL A 12 38.14 -37.72 9.23
N ALA A 13 39.01 -38.72 9.39
CA ALA A 13 40.10 -39.00 8.46
C ALA A 13 39.59 -39.41 7.06
N GLY A 14 38.53 -40.22 6.99
CA GLY A 14 37.89 -40.59 5.72
C GLY A 14 37.24 -39.40 5.00
N ILE A 15 36.60 -38.49 5.75
CA ILE A 15 36.07 -37.23 5.19
C ILE A 15 37.21 -36.35 4.66
N LEU A 16 38.33 -36.23 5.39
CA LEU A 16 39.50 -35.48 4.93
C LEU A 16 40.13 -36.10 3.68
N ALA A 17 40.17 -37.42 3.55
CA ALA A 17 40.70 -38.08 2.36
C ALA A 17 39.88 -37.77 1.09
N ARG A 18 38.58 -37.45 1.24
CA ARG A 18 37.66 -37.10 0.15
C ARG A 18 37.38 -35.59 0.05
N TRP A 19 38.28 -34.74 0.57
CA TRP A 19 38.12 -33.28 0.52
C TRP A 19 37.87 -32.74 -0.90
N ARG A 20 38.40 -33.41 -1.93
CA ARG A 20 38.15 -33.07 -3.34
C ARG A 20 36.69 -33.23 -3.74
N ASP A 21 36.04 -34.32 -3.33
CA ASP A 21 34.61 -34.58 -3.60
C ASP A 21 33.75 -33.53 -2.90
N LEU A 22 34.11 -33.16 -1.66
CA LEU A 22 33.45 -32.10 -0.89
C LEU A 22 33.55 -30.74 -1.61
N VAL A 23 34.75 -30.37 -2.08
CA VAL A 23 34.96 -29.13 -2.83
C VAL A 23 34.18 -29.14 -4.15
N TRP A 24 34.19 -30.24 -4.90
CA TRP A 24 33.44 -30.34 -6.15
C TRP A 24 31.93 -30.22 -5.95
N VAL A 25 31.37 -30.85 -4.91
CA VAL A 25 29.95 -30.73 -4.57
C VAL A 25 29.62 -29.29 -4.18
N ALA A 26 30.44 -28.66 -3.33
CA ALA A 26 30.23 -27.27 -2.91
C ALA A 26 30.29 -26.30 -4.10
N VAL A 27 31.30 -26.43 -4.96
CA VAL A 27 31.44 -25.63 -6.19
C VAL A 27 30.27 -25.87 -7.14
N GLY A 28 29.83 -27.11 -7.29
CA GLY A 28 28.67 -27.47 -8.12
C GLY A 28 27.38 -26.81 -7.64
N VAL A 29 27.12 -26.82 -6.33
CA VAL A 29 25.94 -26.16 -5.72
C VAL A 29 26.00 -24.65 -5.91
N VAL A 30 27.17 -24.02 -5.71
CA VAL A 30 27.35 -22.58 -5.93
C VAL A 30 27.18 -22.21 -7.40
N ALA A 31 27.76 -22.99 -8.32
CA ALA A 31 27.61 -22.79 -9.75
C ALA A 31 26.14 -22.92 -10.19
N LEU A 32 25.43 -23.93 -9.69
CA LEU A 32 24.01 -24.12 -9.94
C LEU A 32 23.18 -22.95 -9.40
N ALA A 33 23.46 -22.48 -8.18
CA ALA A 33 22.77 -21.34 -7.57
C ALA A 33 23.03 -20.03 -8.33
N LEU A 34 24.26 -19.80 -8.81
CA LEU A 34 24.60 -18.66 -9.66
C LEU A 34 23.90 -18.74 -11.02
N LEU A 35 23.84 -19.92 -11.62
CA LEU A 35 23.14 -20.15 -12.88
C LEU A 35 21.64 -19.87 -12.73
N LEU A 36 21.01 -20.40 -11.67
CA LEU A 36 19.63 -20.05 -11.31
C LEU A 36 19.46 -18.55 -11.09
N SER A 37 20.39 -17.89 -10.38
CA SER A 37 20.34 -16.45 -10.14
C SER A 37 20.41 -15.61 -11.42
N LEU A 38 21.00 -16.12 -12.51
CA LEU A 38 21.06 -15.43 -13.81
C LEU A 38 19.76 -15.59 -14.61
N ILE A 39 19.01 -16.67 -14.39
CA ILE A 39 17.72 -16.92 -15.05
C ILE A 39 16.61 -16.04 -14.44
N LEU A 40 16.69 -15.73 -13.15
CA LEU A 40 15.65 -14.97 -12.48
C LEU A 40 15.76 -13.47 -12.78
N PRO A 41 14.65 -12.81 -13.20
CA PRO A 41 14.70 -11.41 -13.60
C PRO A 41 15.02 -10.50 -12.41
N PRO A 42 15.85 -9.45 -12.61
CA PRO A 42 16.14 -8.50 -11.56
C PRO A 42 14.88 -7.74 -11.15
N ARG A 43 14.77 -7.45 -9.85
CA ARG A 43 13.73 -6.59 -9.28
C ARG A 43 14.35 -5.35 -8.69
N TYR A 44 13.72 -4.23 -8.95
CA TYR A 44 14.09 -2.89 -8.53
C TYR A 44 13.04 -2.37 -7.55
N GLN A 45 13.51 -1.66 -6.52
CA GLN A 45 12.66 -1.10 -5.48
C GLN A 45 12.80 0.42 -5.50
N SER A 46 11.67 1.13 -5.48
CA SER A 46 11.62 2.57 -5.30
C SER A 46 10.64 2.91 -4.18
N GLN A 47 10.92 3.99 -3.46
CA GLN A 47 10.09 4.45 -2.35
C GLN A 47 9.68 5.91 -2.60
N ALA A 48 8.42 6.22 -2.35
CA ALA A 48 7.92 7.59 -2.22
C ALA A 48 7.35 7.78 -0.82
N THR A 49 7.55 8.96 -0.23
CA THR A 49 7.05 9.29 1.10
C THR A 49 6.33 10.63 1.06
N PHE A 50 5.15 10.69 1.64
CA PHE A 50 4.39 11.93 1.80
C PHE A 50 3.85 12.04 3.21
N VAL A 51 3.59 13.28 3.61
CA VAL A 51 2.96 13.62 4.88
C VAL A 51 1.52 13.98 4.64
N THR A 52 0.68 13.50 5.54
CA THR A 52 -0.67 14.00 5.71
C THR A 52 -0.59 15.21 6.60
N THR A 53 -0.60 16.42 6.03
CA THR A 53 -0.66 17.61 6.85
C THR A 53 -2.04 17.64 7.50
N ASP A 54 -2.10 17.52 8.82
CA ASP A 54 -3.32 17.79 9.56
C ASP A 54 -3.70 19.23 9.25
N ALA A 55 -4.74 19.41 8.43
CA ALA A 55 -5.47 20.66 8.40
C ALA A 55 -6.27 20.74 9.70
N GLY A 56 -5.56 20.81 10.83
CA GLY A 56 -6.13 21.29 12.07
C GLY A 56 -6.76 22.62 11.73
N ILE A 57 -8.08 22.71 11.94
CA ILE A 57 -8.84 23.94 11.72
C ILE A 57 -8.10 25.02 12.51
N GLN A 58 -7.40 25.92 11.81
CA GLN A 58 -6.82 27.10 12.45
C GLN A 58 -8.01 27.93 12.92
N LEU A 59 -8.35 27.78 14.21
CA LEU A 59 -9.39 28.58 14.84
C LEU A 59 -9.05 30.06 14.59
N PRO A 60 -10.05 30.90 14.25
CA PRO A 60 -9.86 32.34 14.25
C PRO A 60 -9.19 32.76 15.56
N LYS A 61 -8.16 33.60 15.50
CA LYS A 61 -7.28 33.92 16.66
C LYS A 61 -8.05 34.27 17.94
N GLY A 62 -9.21 34.90 17.85
CA GLY A 62 -10.06 35.24 19.01
C GLY A 62 -10.75 34.06 19.71
N LEU A 63 -10.95 32.92 19.02
CA LEU A 63 -11.48 31.68 19.61
C LEU A 63 -10.38 30.75 20.11
N ALA A 64 -9.20 30.81 19.48
CA ALA A 64 -8.02 30.08 19.94
C ALA A 64 -7.60 30.52 21.37
N ASP A 65 -7.68 31.82 21.65
CA ASP A 65 -7.35 32.39 22.98
C ASP A 65 -8.30 31.91 24.09
N LEU A 66 -9.57 31.68 23.76
CA LEU A 66 -10.57 31.11 24.69
C LEU A 66 -10.35 29.61 24.93
N ALA A 67 -9.92 28.85 23.91
CA ALA A 67 -9.61 27.43 24.05
C ALA A 67 -8.33 27.17 24.85
N THR A 68 -7.41 28.14 24.90
CA THR A 68 -6.19 28.09 25.72
C THR A 68 -6.40 28.53 27.17
N GLN A 69 -7.62 28.96 27.55
CA GLN A 69 -7.90 29.26 28.96
C GLN A 69 -7.85 27.98 29.81
N PRO A 70 -7.08 27.98 30.92
CA PRO A 70 -7.05 26.85 31.85
C PRO A 70 -8.45 26.58 32.40
N GLY A 71 -8.97 25.38 32.17
CA GLY A 71 -10.32 24.97 32.59
C GLY A 71 -11.31 24.73 31.45
N VAL A 72 -11.10 25.33 30.28
CA VAL A 72 -11.99 25.18 29.10
C VAL A 72 -11.47 24.11 28.12
N SER A 73 -10.15 23.84 28.13
CA SER A 73 -9.53 22.83 27.26
C SER A 73 -10.04 21.39 27.50
N GLY A 74 -10.46 21.07 28.74
CA GLY A 74 -11.01 19.77 29.11
C GLY A 74 -12.42 19.50 28.58
N LEU A 75 -13.20 20.57 28.33
CA LEU A 75 -14.54 20.48 27.71
C LEU A 75 -14.44 20.50 26.18
N ALA A 76 -13.45 21.21 25.63
CA ALA A 76 -13.20 21.25 24.20
C ALA A 76 -12.88 19.86 23.61
N SER A 77 -12.11 19.02 24.31
CA SER A 77 -11.85 17.64 23.89
C SER A 77 -13.08 16.73 23.93
N GLN A 78 -14.06 16.98 24.82
CA GLN A 78 -15.31 16.22 24.91
C GLN A 78 -16.35 16.61 23.85
N ILE A 79 -16.32 17.86 23.35
CA ILE A 79 -17.19 18.35 22.25
C ILE A 79 -16.60 17.98 20.86
N GLY A 80 -15.44 17.33 20.82
CA GLY A 80 -14.73 17.01 19.56
C GLY A 80 -13.96 18.20 18.97
N LEU A 81 -13.80 19.28 19.75
CA LEU A 81 -13.03 20.47 19.40
C LEU A 81 -11.58 20.40 19.91
N GLY A 82 -11.22 19.37 20.68
CA GLY A 82 -9.85 19.13 21.12
C GLY A 82 -9.17 18.15 20.19
N ALA A 83 -8.15 18.60 19.45
CA ALA A 83 -7.00 17.88 18.86
C ALA A 83 -7.18 16.43 18.33
N GLY A 84 -8.41 15.98 18.09
CA GLY A 84 -8.75 14.70 17.50
C GLY A 84 -8.77 14.89 15.99
N SER A 85 -7.73 14.41 15.32
CA SER A 85 -7.63 14.36 13.87
C SER A 85 -8.90 13.73 13.28
N ASP A 86 -9.52 14.37 12.29
CA ASP A 86 -10.57 13.77 11.46
C ASP A 86 -10.06 12.39 10.98
N PRO A 87 -10.76 11.27 11.23
CA PRO A 87 -10.31 9.95 10.79
C PRO A 87 -10.03 9.90 9.29
N SER A 88 -10.67 10.76 8.49
CA SER A 88 -10.46 10.91 7.05
C SER A 88 -9.19 11.67 6.65
N THR A 89 -8.43 12.22 7.60
CA THR A 89 -7.08 12.78 7.40
C THR A 89 -5.98 11.91 8.01
N SER A 90 -6.32 10.76 8.60
CA SER A 90 -5.35 9.87 9.24
C SER A 90 -4.39 9.21 8.23
N PRO A 91 -3.10 9.00 8.58
CA PRO A 91 -2.16 8.26 7.73
C PRO A 91 -2.66 6.86 7.34
N ALA A 92 -3.39 6.19 8.25
CA ALA A 92 -4.00 4.89 8.01
C ALA A 92 -5.07 4.96 6.90
N PHE A 93 -5.92 5.99 6.89
CA PHE A 93 -6.90 6.21 5.83
C PHE A 93 -6.23 6.29 4.45
N TYR A 94 -5.15 7.08 4.33
CA TYR A 94 -4.43 7.19 3.05
C TYR A 94 -3.76 5.88 2.64
N ALA A 95 -3.23 5.10 3.60
CA ALA A 95 -2.70 3.78 3.31
C ALA A 95 -3.77 2.81 2.77
N HIS A 96 -4.97 2.83 3.36
CA HIS A 96 -6.12 2.07 2.86
C HIS A 96 -6.63 2.58 1.52
N LEU A 97 -6.62 3.89 1.31
CA LEU A 97 -7.03 4.53 0.05
C LEU A 97 -6.11 4.12 -1.10
N LEU A 98 -4.79 4.06 -0.88
CA LEU A 98 -3.81 3.55 -1.85
C LEU A 98 -4.04 2.07 -2.20
N ALA A 99 -4.52 1.27 -1.24
CA ALA A 99 -4.88 -0.12 -1.45
C ALA A 99 -6.30 -0.31 -2.04
N SER A 100 -7.07 0.77 -2.18
CA SER A 100 -8.46 0.72 -2.65
C SER A 100 -8.55 0.37 -4.14
N ARG A 101 -9.63 -0.30 -4.51
CA ARG A 101 -9.85 -0.71 -5.91
C ARG A 101 -9.95 0.49 -6.85
N GLU A 102 -10.56 1.59 -6.43
CA GLU A 102 -10.75 2.78 -7.26
C GLU A 102 -9.41 3.40 -7.65
N LEU A 103 -8.53 3.68 -6.67
CA LEU A 103 -7.20 4.23 -6.97
C LEU A 103 -6.33 3.25 -7.74
N LEU A 104 -6.35 1.96 -7.42
CA LEU A 104 -5.59 0.96 -8.17
C LEU A 104 -6.07 0.84 -9.62
N THR A 105 -7.38 1.00 -9.88
CA THR A 105 -7.92 1.02 -11.24
C THR A 105 -7.41 2.25 -12.00
N ARG A 106 -7.49 3.44 -11.40
CA ARG A 106 -6.96 4.69 -12.00
C ARG A 106 -5.45 4.60 -12.24
N LEU A 107 -4.71 3.97 -11.34
CA LEU A 107 -3.27 3.73 -11.48
C LEU A 107 -2.95 2.76 -12.62
N VAL A 108 -3.68 1.64 -12.75
CA VAL A 108 -3.50 0.68 -13.84
C VAL A 108 -3.74 1.30 -15.21
N LEU A 109 -4.73 2.18 -15.31
CA LEU A 109 -5.08 2.88 -16.55
C LEU A 109 -4.23 4.13 -16.81
N SER A 110 -3.39 4.53 -15.84
CA SER A 110 -2.52 5.69 -16.00
C SER A 110 -1.42 5.44 -17.04
N ARG A 111 -1.02 6.51 -17.72
CA ARG A 111 0.08 6.52 -18.69
C ARG A 111 1.40 6.67 -17.94
N LEU A 112 2.27 5.67 -18.08
CA LEU A 112 3.58 5.63 -17.43
C LEU A 112 4.69 5.53 -18.48
N PRO A 113 5.91 5.99 -18.17
CA PRO A 113 7.06 5.85 -19.07
C PRO A 113 7.25 4.39 -19.49
N ASN A 114 7.30 4.14 -20.80
CA ASN A 114 7.49 2.80 -21.33
C ASN A 114 8.96 2.38 -21.21
N PRO A 115 9.29 1.35 -20.41
CA PRO A 115 10.69 0.93 -20.21
C PRO A 115 11.32 0.25 -21.43
N ARG A 116 10.58 0.08 -22.54
CA ARG A 116 11.03 -0.62 -23.75
C ARG A 116 11.49 0.32 -24.85
N THR A 117 11.27 1.61 -24.69
CA THR A 117 11.50 2.61 -25.72
C THR A 117 12.39 3.67 -25.09
N GLU A 118 13.52 3.99 -25.74
CA GLU A 118 14.48 4.97 -25.21
C GLU A 118 13.98 6.41 -25.39
N THR A 119 12.89 6.61 -26.13
CA THR A 119 12.28 7.91 -26.32
C THR A 119 11.54 8.35 -25.04
N PRO A 120 11.90 9.50 -24.43
CA PRO A 120 11.31 10.01 -23.19
C PRO A 120 9.79 10.29 -23.25
N GLY A 121 9.16 10.19 -24.42
CA GLY A 121 7.73 10.47 -24.63
C GLY A 121 6.82 9.24 -24.77
N ASP A 122 7.37 8.02 -24.90
CA ASP A 122 6.52 6.84 -25.09
C ASP A 122 5.85 6.43 -23.77
N SER A 123 4.53 6.54 -23.72
CA SER A 123 3.72 6.34 -22.51
C SER A 123 2.75 5.16 -22.67
N ALA A 124 2.97 4.13 -21.87
CA ALA A 124 2.17 2.90 -21.88
C ALA A 124 1.33 2.76 -20.61
N ASP A 125 0.17 2.10 -20.71
CA ASP A 125 -0.59 1.70 -19.52
C ASP A 125 0.05 0.47 -18.85
N LEU A 126 -0.31 0.21 -17.58
CA LEU A 126 0.25 -0.94 -16.87
C LEU A 126 -0.17 -2.28 -17.51
N LEU A 127 -1.29 -2.32 -18.23
CA LEU A 127 -1.72 -3.49 -19.00
C LEU A 127 -0.71 -3.85 -20.10
N ALA A 128 -0.27 -2.86 -20.88
CA ALA A 128 0.74 -3.02 -21.93
C ALA A 128 2.13 -3.29 -21.34
N ILE A 129 2.49 -2.64 -20.24
CA ILE A 129 3.76 -2.89 -19.54
C ILE A 129 3.82 -4.34 -19.04
N TYR A 130 2.76 -4.84 -18.41
CA TYR A 130 2.67 -6.21 -17.91
C TYR A 130 2.34 -7.27 -18.98
N ARG A 131 2.12 -6.87 -20.24
CA ARG A 131 1.72 -7.75 -21.36
C ARG A 131 0.46 -8.58 -21.05
N ILE A 132 -0.51 -7.99 -20.34
CA ILE A 132 -1.77 -8.66 -20.03
C ILE A 132 -2.69 -8.53 -21.24
N ARG A 133 -2.66 -9.55 -22.11
CA ARG A 133 -3.58 -9.68 -23.25
C ARG A 133 -4.77 -10.55 -22.83
N GLN A 134 -5.93 -9.93 -22.69
CA GLN A 134 -7.20 -10.61 -22.40
C GLN A 134 -8.24 -10.14 -23.40
N LYS A 135 -9.12 -11.06 -23.83
CA LYS A 135 -10.23 -10.73 -24.74
C LYS A 135 -11.24 -9.78 -24.09
N ASP A 136 -11.44 -9.93 -22.77
CA ASP A 136 -12.21 -9.00 -21.95
C ASP A 136 -11.28 -8.00 -21.23
N ARG A 137 -11.46 -6.71 -21.54
CA ARG A 137 -10.67 -5.62 -20.95
C ARG A 137 -10.90 -5.49 -19.45
N LYS A 138 -12.11 -5.76 -18.94
CA LYS A 138 -12.43 -5.68 -17.49
C LYS A 138 -11.63 -6.71 -16.70
N ARG A 139 -11.56 -7.95 -17.21
CA ARG A 139 -10.75 -9.02 -16.62
C ARG A 139 -9.25 -8.71 -16.66
N GLY A 140 -8.78 -8.08 -17.75
CA GLY A 140 -7.40 -7.60 -17.86
C GLY A 140 -7.03 -6.61 -16.75
N VAL A 141 -7.90 -5.62 -16.51
CA VAL A 141 -7.72 -4.63 -15.43
C VAL A 141 -7.70 -5.28 -14.06
N GLU A 142 -8.58 -6.25 -13.79
CA GLU A 142 -8.61 -6.94 -12.50
C GLU A 142 -7.30 -7.70 -12.22
N ILE A 143 -6.75 -8.39 -13.23
CA ILE A 143 -5.45 -9.07 -13.12
C ILE A 143 -4.33 -8.07 -12.85
N ALA A 144 -4.36 -6.92 -13.53
CA ALA A 144 -3.39 -5.86 -13.32
C ALA A 144 -3.47 -5.29 -11.90
N ILE A 145 -4.68 -5.02 -11.37
CA ILE A 145 -4.89 -4.57 -9.99
C ILE A 145 -4.30 -5.57 -8.99
N LYS A 146 -4.58 -6.87 -9.16
CA LYS A 146 -4.03 -7.94 -8.32
C LYS A 146 -2.50 -8.04 -8.40
N ARG A 147 -1.90 -7.66 -9.53
CA ARG A 147 -0.43 -7.59 -9.67
C ARG A 147 0.13 -6.36 -8.98
N VAL A 148 -0.41 -5.17 -9.25
CA VAL A 148 0.03 -3.92 -8.61
C VAL A 148 -0.07 -4.02 -7.09
N LYS A 149 -1.17 -4.55 -6.55
CA LYS A 149 -1.36 -4.75 -5.11
C LYS A 149 -0.29 -5.66 -4.46
N ARG A 150 0.29 -6.60 -5.21
CA ARG A 150 1.38 -7.46 -4.72
C ARG A 150 2.77 -6.84 -4.88
N GLU A 151 2.92 -5.95 -5.86
CA GLU A 151 4.17 -5.25 -6.16
C GLU A 151 4.33 -3.98 -5.31
N MET A 152 3.22 -3.39 -4.85
CA MET A 152 3.17 -2.20 -4.02
C MET A 152 2.86 -2.54 -2.57
N ASN A 153 3.79 -2.19 -1.68
CA ASN A 153 3.61 -2.24 -0.24
C ASN A 153 3.45 -0.82 0.29
N VAL A 154 2.43 -0.60 1.11
CA VAL A 154 2.16 0.70 1.73
C VAL A 154 2.34 0.55 3.24
N GLY A 155 3.20 1.39 3.82
CA GLY A 155 3.43 1.47 5.26
C GLY A 155 3.13 2.87 5.76
N PHE A 156 2.68 3.00 7.00
CA PHE A 156 2.45 4.29 7.63
C PHE A 156 3.02 4.29 9.05
N ASP A 157 3.38 5.48 9.51
CA ASP A 157 3.83 5.71 10.88
C ASP A 157 2.96 6.81 11.51
N VAL A 158 2.26 6.44 12.58
CA VAL A 158 1.31 7.31 13.30
C VAL A 158 2.03 8.42 14.07
N ARG A 159 3.31 8.24 14.42
CA ARG A 159 4.07 9.26 15.17
C ARG A 159 4.58 10.37 14.27
N THR A 160 4.96 10.02 13.04
CA THR A 160 5.54 10.95 12.06
C THR A 160 4.53 11.43 11.01
N ASN A 161 3.32 10.86 10.99
CA ASN A 161 2.32 11.06 9.94
C ASN A 161 2.84 10.77 8.52
N PHE A 162 3.89 9.95 8.41
CA PHE A 162 4.46 9.54 7.15
C PHE A 162 3.70 8.37 6.57
N VAL A 163 3.35 8.49 5.29
CA VAL A 163 2.87 7.39 4.46
C VAL A 163 3.95 7.09 3.44
N SER A 164 4.45 5.86 3.48
CA SER A 164 5.49 5.35 2.61
C SER A 164 4.90 4.36 1.61
N ILE A 165 5.23 4.54 0.34
CA ILE A 165 4.83 3.66 -0.76
C ILE A 165 6.10 3.02 -1.31
N VAL A 166 6.22 1.72 -1.16
CA VAL A 166 7.32 0.92 -1.70
C VAL A 166 6.81 0.12 -2.88
N VAL A 167 7.37 0.35 -4.06
CA VAL A 167 7.03 -0.39 -5.27
C VAL A 167 8.20 -1.26 -5.69
N ASN A 168 7.91 -2.53 -5.99
CA ASN A 168 8.87 -3.49 -6.51
C ASN A 168 8.53 -3.84 -7.96
N SER A 169 9.34 -3.41 -8.92
CA SER A 169 9.11 -3.67 -10.34
C SER A 169 10.31 -4.34 -11.02
N ARG A 170 10.08 -4.93 -12.20
CA ARG A 170 11.14 -5.47 -13.05
C ARG A 170 12.01 -4.38 -13.69
N TRP A 171 11.48 -3.16 -13.81
CA TRP A 171 12.18 -2.03 -14.44
C TRP A 171 12.28 -0.87 -13.45
N ALA A 172 13.47 -0.29 -13.30
CA ALA A 172 13.72 0.83 -12.40
C ALA A 172 12.85 2.07 -12.72
N PRO A 173 12.67 2.50 -13.99
CA PRO A 173 11.82 3.65 -14.30
C PRO A 173 10.34 3.43 -13.95
N VAL A 174 9.82 2.23 -14.23
CA VAL A 174 8.42 1.88 -13.92
C VAL A 174 8.18 1.87 -12.41
N SER A 175 9.12 1.33 -11.63
CA SER A 175 9.03 1.32 -10.17
C SER A 175 8.77 2.74 -9.63
N ALA A 176 9.62 3.69 -10.01
CA ALA A 176 9.54 5.07 -9.54
C ALA A 176 8.31 5.78 -10.07
N ALA A 177 7.98 5.59 -11.36
CA ALA A 177 6.81 6.19 -11.98
C ALA A 177 5.49 5.72 -11.33
N VAL A 178 5.37 4.43 -11.00
CA VAL A 178 4.18 3.90 -10.30
C VAL A 178 4.05 4.50 -8.90
N ALA A 179 5.14 4.60 -8.14
CA ALA A 179 5.12 5.20 -6.80
C ALA A 179 4.72 6.69 -6.84
N ASN A 180 5.36 7.47 -7.71
CA ASN A 180 5.05 8.89 -7.89
C ASN A 180 3.60 9.08 -8.36
N ARG A 181 3.16 8.27 -9.33
CA ARG A 181 1.79 8.34 -9.86
C ARG A 181 0.74 7.97 -8.80
N ALA A 182 1.05 7.04 -7.90
CA ALA A 182 0.16 6.72 -6.79
C ALA A 182 -0.01 7.92 -5.84
N VAL A 183 1.07 8.62 -5.50
CA VAL A 183 1.02 9.84 -4.66
C VAL A 183 0.20 10.94 -5.36
N GLU A 184 0.41 11.17 -6.65
CA GLU A 184 -0.36 12.15 -7.44
C GLU A 184 -1.85 11.82 -7.44
N LEU A 185 -2.23 10.55 -7.62
CA LEU A 185 -3.63 10.13 -7.63
C LEU A 185 -4.29 10.32 -6.27
N VAL A 186 -3.57 10.08 -5.17
CA VAL A 186 -4.07 10.36 -3.82
C VAL A 186 -4.28 11.85 -3.62
N SER A 187 -3.33 12.69 -4.06
CA SER A 187 -3.44 14.14 -3.98
C SER A 187 -4.62 14.68 -4.79
N ALA A 188 -4.79 14.18 -6.01
CA ALA A 188 -5.93 14.53 -6.86
C ALA A 188 -7.27 14.11 -6.23
N PHE A 189 -7.36 12.87 -5.73
CA PHE A 189 -8.57 12.37 -5.06
C PHE A 189 -8.91 13.19 -3.81
N ASN A 190 -7.92 13.52 -2.99
CA ASN A 190 -8.13 14.33 -1.79
C ASN A 190 -8.64 15.75 -2.14
N SER A 191 -8.04 16.37 -3.16
CA SER A 191 -8.44 17.70 -3.62
C SER A 191 -9.86 17.70 -4.18
N GLU A 192 -10.20 16.69 -5.00
CA GLU A 192 -11.55 16.49 -5.56
C GLU A 192 -12.60 16.30 -4.45
N GLN A 193 -12.31 15.45 -3.46
CA GLN A 193 -13.20 15.20 -2.33
C GLN A 193 -13.39 16.46 -1.47
N ARG A 194 -12.33 17.21 -1.17
CA ARG A 194 -12.43 18.44 -0.38
C ARG A 194 -13.25 19.51 -1.10
N LEU A 195 -12.99 19.72 -2.38
CA LEU A 195 -13.77 20.66 -3.19
C LEU A 195 -15.25 20.25 -3.25
N SER A 196 -15.52 18.96 -3.46
CA SER A 196 -16.90 18.44 -3.46
C SER A 196 -17.61 18.65 -2.12
N ARG A 197 -16.92 18.42 -1.00
CA ARG A 197 -17.47 18.63 0.35
C ARG A 197 -17.70 20.12 0.64
N ALA A 198 -16.75 20.98 0.29
CA ALA A 198 -16.86 22.42 0.47
C ALA A 198 -18.03 22.99 -0.33
N ARG A 199 -18.15 22.59 -1.60
CA ARG A 199 -19.27 22.96 -2.47
C ARG A 199 -20.62 22.49 -1.94
N ALA A 200 -20.70 21.24 -1.49
CA ALA A 200 -21.94 20.70 -0.90
C ALA A 200 -22.34 21.48 0.36
N ARG A 201 -21.37 21.84 1.21
CA ARG A 201 -21.61 22.66 2.41
C ARG A 201 -22.10 24.06 2.06
N ARG A 202 -21.48 24.73 1.07
CA ARG A 202 -21.92 26.06 0.62
C ARG A 202 -23.36 26.00 0.09
N LEU A 203 -23.67 25.05 -0.78
CA LEU A 203 -25.03 24.88 -1.34
C LEU A 203 -26.07 24.59 -0.27
N PHE A 204 -25.74 23.75 0.72
CA PHE A 204 -26.61 23.47 1.86
C PHE A 204 -26.90 24.76 2.65
N LEU A 205 -25.86 25.51 3.04
CA LEU A 205 -26.02 26.75 3.79
C LEU A 205 -26.74 27.85 3.00
N GLU A 206 -26.53 27.92 1.68
CA GLU A 206 -27.25 28.83 0.78
C GLU A 206 -28.77 28.60 0.86
N SER A 207 -29.21 27.34 0.83
CA SER A 207 -30.62 27.00 1.01
C SER A 207 -31.13 27.41 2.39
N ARG A 208 -30.37 27.11 3.46
CA ARG A 208 -30.78 27.42 4.84
C ARG A 208 -30.86 28.91 5.13
N VAL A 209 -29.95 29.71 4.57
CA VAL A 209 -30.01 31.17 4.64
C VAL A 209 -31.26 31.70 3.95
N THR A 210 -31.60 31.14 2.78
CA THR A 210 -32.82 31.52 2.06
C THR A 210 -34.08 31.22 2.86
N ASP A 211 -34.17 30.02 3.45
CA ASP A 211 -35.28 29.60 4.30
C ASP A 211 -35.41 30.50 5.54
N ALA A 212 -34.30 30.73 6.25
CA ALA A 212 -34.27 31.59 7.43
C ALA A 212 -34.63 33.04 7.11
N GLN A 213 -34.25 33.54 5.94
CA GLN A 213 -34.65 34.88 5.48
C GLN A 213 -36.16 34.97 5.19
N ALA A 214 -36.77 33.89 4.69
CA ALA A 214 -38.21 33.83 4.49
C ALA A 214 -38.96 33.78 5.83
N GLU A 215 -38.46 32.99 6.79
CA GLU A 215 -39.01 32.91 8.15
C GLU A 215 -38.91 34.25 8.89
N LEU A 216 -37.77 34.94 8.81
CA LEU A 216 -37.60 36.29 9.36
C LEU A 216 -38.62 37.27 8.78
N ARG A 217 -38.78 37.28 7.45
CA ARG A 217 -39.77 38.14 6.78
C ARG A 217 -41.20 37.84 7.23
N ALA A 218 -41.53 36.57 7.46
CA ALA A 218 -42.84 36.17 7.97
C ALA A 218 -43.06 36.65 9.41
N ALA A 219 -42.04 36.52 10.29
CA ALA A 219 -42.10 37.03 11.65
C ALA A 219 -42.23 38.57 11.69
N GLU A 220 -41.47 39.28 10.86
CA GLU A 220 -41.55 40.74 10.71
C GLU A 220 -42.94 41.19 10.22
N ALA A 221 -43.52 40.47 9.27
CA ALA A 221 -44.89 40.72 8.81
C ALA A 221 -45.91 40.47 9.93
N GLY A 222 -45.72 39.43 10.75
CA GLY A 222 -46.54 39.17 11.93
C GLY A 222 -46.49 40.31 12.96
N LEU A 223 -45.29 40.84 13.23
CA LEU A 223 -45.10 41.99 14.13
C LEU A 223 -45.74 43.26 13.55
N ARG A 224 -45.57 43.51 12.25
CA ARG A 224 -46.22 44.62 11.55
C ARG A 224 -47.74 44.54 11.68
N ASN A 225 -48.32 43.38 11.36
CA ASN A 225 -49.76 43.16 11.45
C ASN A 225 -50.29 43.37 12.88
N PHE A 226 -49.53 42.94 13.90
CA PHE A 226 -49.88 43.20 15.31
C PHE A 226 -49.99 44.70 15.60
N TYR A 227 -49.00 45.51 15.18
CA TYR A 227 -49.03 46.96 15.39
C TYR A 227 -50.10 47.68 14.58
N GLU A 228 -50.38 47.22 13.36
CA GLU A 228 -51.45 47.79 12.51
C GLU A 228 -52.84 47.54 13.11
N GLN A 229 -53.09 46.34 13.64
CA GLN A 229 -54.37 45.96 14.25
C GLN A 229 -54.55 46.54 15.66
N ASN A 230 -53.46 46.73 16.42
CA ASN A 230 -53.50 47.10 17.83
C ASN A 230 -52.80 48.45 18.09
N ARG A 231 -53.36 49.56 17.60
CA ARG A 231 -52.76 50.89 17.74
C ARG A 231 -52.54 51.35 19.19
N LEU A 232 -53.37 50.88 20.12
CA LEU A 232 -53.32 51.21 21.56
C LEU A 232 -52.79 50.03 22.40
N TRP A 233 -51.91 49.19 21.84
CA TRP A 233 -51.40 47.98 22.51
C TRP A 233 -50.77 48.26 23.90
N GLN A 234 -50.18 49.44 24.09
CA GLN A 234 -49.47 49.84 25.31
C GLN A 234 -50.38 50.00 26.54
N SER A 235 -51.69 50.20 26.36
CA SER A 235 -52.62 50.41 27.47
C SER A 235 -53.28 49.11 27.97
N SER A 236 -53.00 47.96 27.34
CA SER A 236 -53.59 46.67 27.71
C SER A 236 -52.51 45.69 28.19
N PRO A 237 -52.56 45.23 29.46
CA PRO A 237 -51.61 44.24 29.97
C PRO A 237 -51.50 42.96 29.12
N GLY A 238 -52.63 42.49 28.55
CA GLY A 238 -52.64 41.30 27.70
C GLY A 238 -51.93 41.52 26.36
N LEU A 239 -52.15 42.67 25.72
CA LEU A 239 -51.50 43.01 24.44
C LEU A 239 -49.99 43.22 24.60
N ILE A 240 -49.53 43.71 25.75
CA ILE A 240 -48.08 43.83 26.04
C ILE A 240 -47.41 42.45 26.06
N VAL A 241 -48.07 41.42 26.59
CA VAL A 241 -47.51 40.05 26.62
C VAL A 241 -47.44 39.49 25.21
N GLU A 242 -48.48 39.68 24.39
CA GLU A 242 -48.50 39.25 22.99
C GLU A 242 -47.47 39.99 22.13
N GLU A 243 -47.30 41.31 22.32
CA GLU A 243 -46.25 42.09 21.66
C GLU A 243 -44.87 41.48 21.92
N ARG A 244 -44.55 41.19 23.18
CA ARG A 244 -43.26 40.60 23.55
C ARG A 244 -43.08 39.21 22.94
N ARG A 245 -44.15 38.43 22.81
CA ARG A 245 -44.12 37.11 22.18
C ARG A 245 -43.79 37.23 20.68
N VAL A 246 -44.50 38.08 19.94
CA VAL A 246 -44.27 38.28 18.51
C VAL A 246 -42.91 38.93 18.25
N ARG A 247 -42.50 39.90 19.09
CA ARG A 247 -41.18 40.52 18.99
C ARG A 247 -40.06 39.51 19.22
N ARG A 248 -40.19 38.62 20.20
CA ARG A 248 -39.22 37.53 20.44
C ARG A 248 -39.09 36.59 19.25
N GLN A 249 -40.17 36.34 18.51
CA GLN A 249 -40.09 35.55 17.27
C GLN A 249 -39.23 36.25 16.21
N VAL A 250 -39.39 37.56 16.04
CA VAL A 250 -38.53 38.35 15.13
C VAL A 250 -37.08 38.32 15.58
N GLU A 251 -36.82 38.57 16.87
CA GLU A 251 -35.47 38.52 17.46
C GLU A 251 -34.81 37.15 17.21
N THR A 252 -35.55 36.05 17.45
CA THR A 252 -35.05 34.68 17.27
C THR A 252 -34.76 34.36 15.80
N ALA A 253 -35.66 34.75 14.89
CA ALA A 253 -35.47 34.55 13.45
C ALA A 253 -34.31 35.39 12.89
N SER A 254 -34.12 36.60 13.42
CA SER A 254 -33.02 37.49 13.06
C SER A 254 -31.67 36.91 13.48
N ASP A 255 -31.57 36.42 14.72
CA ASP A 255 -30.35 35.79 15.23
C ASP A 255 -29.99 34.53 14.43
N LEU A 256 -30.98 33.69 14.10
CA LEU A 256 -30.78 32.52 13.25
C LEU A 256 -30.29 32.90 11.85
N TYR A 257 -30.93 33.88 11.20
CA TYR A 257 -30.53 34.37 9.87
C TYR A 257 -29.10 34.90 9.88
N LEU A 258 -28.74 35.76 10.85
CA LEU A 258 -27.40 36.32 10.95
C LEU A 258 -26.35 35.24 11.23
N SER A 259 -26.66 34.24 12.05
CA SER A 259 -25.78 33.11 12.31
C SER A 259 -25.51 32.29 11.04
N LEU A 260 -26.57 31.86 10.35
CA LEU A 260 -26.46 31.09 9.09
C LEU A 260 -25.77 31.90 7.99
N ARG A 261 -26.01 33.21 7.93
CA ARG A 261 -25.36 34.09 6.95
C ARG A 261 -23.84 34.15 7.16
N ARG A 262 -23.38 34.25 8.41
CA ARG A 262 -21.95 34.20 8.74
C ARG A 262 -21.34 32.85 8.38
N GLU A 263 -22.03 31.74 8.67
CA GLU A 263 -21.57 30.41 8.28
C GLU A 263 -21.50 30.22 6.76
N PHE A 264 -22.48 30.74 6.02
CA PHE A 264 -22.48 30.69 4.56
C PHE A 264 -21.30 31.44 3.95
N GLU A 265 -21.01 32.66 4.41
CA GLU A 265 -19.85 33.42 3.90
C GLU A 265 -18.53 32.72 4.26
N SER A 266 -18.43 32.12 5.44
CA SER A 266 -17.29 31.27 5.81
C SER A 266 -17.13 30.08 4.86
N ALA A 267 -18.21 29.33 4.60
CA ALA A 267 -18.19 28.18 3.70
C ALA A 267 -17.88 28.58 2.24
N ARG A 268 -18.30 29.78 1.81
CA ARG A 268 -17.96 30.35 0.50
C ARG A 268 -16.48 30.67 0.40
N ILE A 269 -15.89 31.25 1.45
CA ILE A 269 -14.44 31.49 1.53
C ILE A 269 -13.69 30.15 1.51
N ASP A 270 -14.14 29.15 2.27
CA ASP A 270 -13.53 27.82 2.32
C ASP A 270 -13.54 27.11 0.95
N GLU A 271 -14.64 27.19 0.19
CA GLU A 271 -14.71 26.61 -1.16
C GLU A 271 -13.66 27.23 -2.10
N VAL A 272 -13.45 28.55 -2.03
CA VAL A 272 -12.46 29.26 -2.84
C VAL A 272 -11.03 29.00 -2.34
N ASN A 273 -10.83 28.94 -1.02
CA ASN A 273 -9.52 28.79 -0.38
C ASN A 273 -9.07 27.32 -0.20
N THR A 274 -9.77 26.36 -0.79
CA THR A 274 -9.42 24.93 -0.70
C THR A 274 -8.07 24.68 -1.41
N THR A 275 -6.98 24.71 -0.64
CA THR A 275 -5.61 24.41 -1.10
C THR A 275 -5.27 22.92 -0.88
N PRO A 276 -4.56 22.24 -1.80
CA PRO A 276 -4.18 20.83 -1.64
C PRO A 276 -3.17 20.63 -0.49
N VAL A 277 -3.45 19.70 0.42
CA VAL A 277 -2.70 19.53 1.69
C VAL A 277 -1.87 18.24 1.72
N ILE A 278 -1.56 17.64 0.57
CA ILE A 278 -0.61 16.51 0.53
C ILE A 278 0.78 17.05 0.23
N THR A 279 1.64 17.04 1.25
CA THR A 279 3.03 17.46 1.11
C THR A 279 3.88 16.25 0.80
N VAL A 280 4.43 16.22 -0.43
CA VAL A 280 5.37 15.17 -0.84
C VAL A 280 6.71 15.47 -0.19
N VAL A 281 7.15 14.59 0.72
CA VAL A 281 8.43 14.72 1.41
C VAL A 281 9.56 14.19 0.55
N ASP A 282 9.36 12.99 0.01
CA ASP A 282 10.34 12.33 -0.84
C ASP A 282 9.68 11.71 -2.07
N ARG A 283 10.22 12.03 -3.25
CA ARG A 283 9.75 11.51 -4.53
C ARG A 283 10.53 10.25 -4.88
N ALA A 284 9.85 9.27 -5.45
CA ALA A 284 10.52 8.06 -5.89
C ALA A 284 11.48 8.35 -7.05
N VAL A 285 12.73 7.93 -6.87
CA VAL A 285 13.78 7.99 -7.90
C VAL A 285 14.06 6.58 -8.43
N PRO A 286 14.30 6.39 -9.75
CA PRO A 286 14.69 5.10 -10.30
C PRO A 286 15.97 4.56 -9.63
N PRO A 287 15.96 3.37 -9.01
CA PRO A 287 17.13 2.82 -8.35
C PRO A 287 18.20 2.39 -9.36
N ARG A 288 19.47 2.65 -9.04
CA ARG A 288 20.61 2.25 -9.90
C ARG A 288 21.00 0.79 -9.75
N LYS A 289 20.73 0.17 -8.60
CA LYS A 289 21.07 -1.23 -8.30
C LYS A 289 19.80 -2.07 -8.12
N PRO A 290 19.77 -3.31 -8.63
CA PRO A 290 18.66 -4.21 -8.36
C PRO A 290 18.64 -4.60 -6.88
N LEU A 291 17.44 -4.67 -6.30
CA LEU A 291 17.23 -5.17 -4.94
C LEU A 291 17.49 -6.67 -4.85
N TRP A 292 17.06 -7.41 -5.88
CA TRP A 292 17.07 -8.86 -5.92
C TRP A 292 17.29 -9.35 -7.35
N PRO A 293 18.00 -10.47 -7.59
CA PRO A 293 18.71 -11.32 -6.62
C PRO A 293 20.06 -10.74 -6.17
N ARG A 294 20.34 -10.80 -4.86
CA ARG A 294 21.63 -10.37 -4.28
C ARG A 294 22.68 -11.45 -4.49
N ARG A 295 23.44 -11.37 -5.58
CA ARG A 295 24.44 -12.38 -5.99
C ARG A 295 25.39 -12.78 -4.87
N ALA A 296 25.89 -11.81 -4.10
CA ALA A 296 26.78 -12.09 -2.96
C ALA A 296 26.11 -12.92 -1.85
N ALA A 297 24.86 -12.60 -1.50
CA ALA A 297 24.12 -13.36 -0.51
C ALA A 297 23.83 -14.79 -0.99
N ILE A 298 23.54 -14.97 -2.28
CA ILE A 298 23.32 -16.30 -2.88
C ILE A 298 24.60 -17.15 -2.83
N VAL A 299 25.76 -16.57 -3.16
CA VAL A 299 27.03 -17.31 -3.09
C VAL A 299 27.34 -17.73 -1.66
N LEU A 300 27.10 -16.86 -0.68
CA LEU A 300 27.31 -17.19 0.73
C LEU A 300 26.38 -18.32 1.21
N THR A 301 25.08 -18.22 0.95
CA THR A 301 24.12 -19.24 1.38
C THR A 301 24.30 -20.55 0.62
N ALA A 302 24.56 -20.50 -0.69
CA ALA A 302 24.86 -21.68 -1.50
C ALA A 302 26.19 -22.32 -1.10
N GLY A 303 27.18 -21.54 -0.67
CA GLY A 303 28.46 -22.04 -0.16
C GLY A 303 28.29 -22.81 1.15
N ILE A 304 27.52 -22.27 2.10
CA ILE A 304 27.22 -22.94 3.38
C ILE A 304 26.42 -24.23 3.13
N LEU A 305 25.37 -24.17 2.31
CA LEU A 305 24.57 -25.35 1.96
C LEU A 305 25.38 -26.37 1.18
N GLY A 306 26.22 -25.92 0.26
CA GLY A 306 27.12 -26.77 -0.53
C GLY A 306 28.16 -27.48 0.32
N ALA A 307 28.73 -26.79 1.32
CA ALA A 307 29.64 -27.40 2.29
C ALA A 307 28.94 -28.46 3.15
N GLY A 308 27.72 -28.18 3.63
CA GLY A 308 26.91 -29.15 4.37
C GLY A 308 26.55 -30.38 3.55
N LEU A 309 26.09 -30.20 2.30
CA LEU A 309 25.81 -31.30 1.38
C LEU A 309 27.07 -32.09 1.01
N GLY A 310 28.20 -31.40 0.85
CA GLY A 310 29.50 -32.02 0.59
C GLY A 310 29.97 -32.89 1.76
N LEU A 311 29.80 -32.42 3.00
CA LEU A 311 30.08 -33.21 4.22
C LEU A 311 29.22 -34.47 4.28
N LEU A 312 27.91 -34.34 4.05
CA LEU A 312 26.99 -35.47 4.04
C LEU A 312 27.33 -36.48 2.93
N TRP A 313 27.67 -35.99 1.74
CA TRP A 313 28.08 -36.85 0.61
C TRP A 313 29.38 -37.60 0.91
N ALA A 314 30.37 -36.92 1.50
CA ALA A 314 31.63 -37.54 1.90
C ALA A 314 31.41 -38.60 2.99
N ALA A 315 30.60 -38.29 4.02
CA ALA A 315 30.27 -39.22 5.10
C ALA A 315 29.49 -40.45 4.58
N ALA A 316 28.50 -40.26 3.71
CA ALA A 316 27.77 -41.36 3.07
C ALA A 316 28.68 -42.22 2.21
N GLY A 317 29.60 -41.58 1.48
CA GLY A 317 30.62 -42.27 0.68
C GLY A 317 31.57 -43.11 1.53
N GLU A 318 31.91 -42.66 2.75
CA GLU A 318 32.77 -43.40 3.66
C GLU A 318 32.04 -44.54 4.38
N LEU A 319 30.78 -44.33 4.78
CA LEU A 319 29.93 -45.40 5.30
C LEU A 319 29.74 -46.51 4.25
N ALA A 320 29.48 -46.14 3.00
CA ALA A 320 29.34 -47.09 1.92
C ALA A 320 30.66 -47.83 1.63
N SER A 321 31.81 -47.17 1.74
CA SER A 321 33.13 -47.79 1.54
C SER A 321 33.51 -48.73 2.69
N HIS A 322 33.14 -48.41 3.93
CA HIS A 322 33.33 -49.26 5.11
C HIS A 322 32.41 -50.49 5.06
N TRP A 323 31.12 -50.29 4.79
CA TRP A 323 30.16 -51.38 4.62
C TRP A 323 30.56 -52.33 3.48
N ALA A 324 30.98 -51.78 2.33
CA ALA A 324 31.43 -52.59 1.20
C ALA A 324 32.72 -53.38 1.46
N ARG A 325 33.59 -52.91 2.37
CA ARG A 325 34.78 -53.64 2.82
C ARG A 325 34.44 -54.78 3.77
N GLN A 326 33.41 -54.60 4.61
CA GLN A 326 32.95 -55.62 5.55
C GLN A 326 32.07 -56.69 4.89
N HIS A 327 31.28 -56.36 3.86
CA HIS A 327 30.36 -57.30 3.18
C HIS A 327 30.58 -57.30 1.64
N PRO A 328 31.67 -57.92 1.15
CA PRO A 328 32.04 -57.87 -0.27
C PRO A 328 31.06 -58.61 -1.20
N ALA A 329 30.41 -59.68 -0.72
CA ALA A 329 29.41 -60.43 -1.49
C ALA A 329 28.12 -59.61 -1.72
N ASP A 330 27.65 -58.90 -0.69
CA ASP A 330 26.45 -58.05 -0.77
C ASP A 330 26.72 -56.78 -1.60
N ALA A 331 27.92 -56.21 -1.50
CA ALA A 331 28.31 -55.06 -2.31
C ALA A 331 28.37 -55.38 -3.82
N ALA A 332 28.79 -56.60 -4.18
CA ALA A 332 28.75 -57.08 -5.57
C ALA A 332 27.30 -57.24 -6.05
N ALA A 333 26.44 -57.86 -5.24
CA ALA A 333 25.01 -58.00 -5.54
C ALA A 333 24.30 -56.64 -5.69
N LEU A 334 24.65 -55.64 -4.87
CA LEU A 334 24.06 -54.30 -4.90
C LEU A 334 24.53 -53.49 -6.12
N ARG A 335 25.80 -53.62 -6.53
CA ARG A 335 26.27 -53.03 -7.80
C ARG A 335 25.58 -53.64 -9.00
N ASP A 336 25.37 -54.95 -8.97
CA ASP A 336 24.71 -55.66 -10.08
C ASP A 336 23.22 -55.34 -10.14
N SER A 337 22.54 -55.17 -9.00
CA SER A 337 21.14 -54.73 -8.97
C SER A 337 20.97 -53.28 -9.42
N VAL A 338 21.87 -52.36 -9.00
CA VAL A 338 21.88 -50.97 -9.49
C VAL A 338 22.16 -50.91 -11.00
N ARG A 339 23.10 -51.72 -11.51
CA ARG A 339 23.37 -51.80 -12.95
C ARG A 339 22.18 -52.37 -13.74
N ARG A 340 21.46 -53.34 -13.20
CA ARG A 340 20.22 -53.87 -13.81
C ARG A 340 19.13 -52.79 -13.83
N LEU A 341 18.89 -52.11 -12.71
CA LEU A 341 17.93 -51.01 -12.61
C LEU A 341 18.26 -49.86 -13.56
N LEU A 342 19.51 -49.43 -13.66
CA LEU A 342 19.91 -48.37 -14.59
C LEU A 342 19.71 -48.77 -16.07
N ARG A 343 19.95 -50.04 -16.42
CA ARG A 343 19.66 -50.55 -17.77
C ARG A 343 18.17 -50.65 -18.04
N GLU A 344 17.36 -51.07 -17.06
CA GLU A 344 15.90 -51.13 -17.19
C GLU A 344 15.27 -49.74 -17.28
N VAL A 345 15.72 -48.78 -16.46
CA VAL A 345 15.29 -47.38 -16.53
C VAL A 345 15.72 -46.74 -17.85
N GLY A 346 16.96 -46.99 -18.30
CA GLY A 346 17.44 -46.53 -19.60
C GLY A 346 16.67 -47.15 -20.78
N GLY A 347 16.34 -48.44 -20.71
CA GLY A 347 15.55 -49.16 -21.72
C GLY A 347 14.08 -48.72 -21.76
N THR A 348 13.47 -48.44 -20.62
CA THR A 348 12.08 -47.95 -20.52
C THR A 348 11.97 -46.50 -21.00
N LEU A 349 12.91 -45.62 -20.64
CA LEU A 349 12.99 -44.26 -21.19
C LEU A 349 13.18 -44.26 -22.72
N ARG A 350 14.01 -45.16 -23.25
CA ARG A 350 14.25 -45.29 -24.69
C ARG A 350 13.03 -45.86 -25.44
N ARG A 351 12.30 -46.80 -24.86
CA ARG A 351 11.00 -47.29 -25.41
C ARG A 351 9.92 -46.21 -25.38
N ARG A 352 9.84 -45.40 -24.32
CA ARG A 352 8.90 -44.26 -24.26
C ARG A 352 9.21 -43.16 -25.28
N ARG A 353 10.50 -42.96 -25.61
CA ARG A 353 10.93 -42.04 -26.68
C ARG A 353 10.71 -42.61 -28.08
N ALA A 354 10.81 -43.92 -28.26
CA ALA A 354 10.58 -44.60 -29.54
C ALA A 354 9.10 -44.80 -29.88
N GLY A 355 8.23 -44.96 -28.87
CA GLY A 355 6.77 -45.03 -29.04
C GLY A 355 6.08 -43.67 -29.24
N ALA A 356 6.83 -42.56 -29.27
CA ALA A 356 6.33 -41.21 -29.52
C ALA A 356 6.67 -40.75 -30.96
N THR A 357 6.56 -41.65 -31.94
CA THR A 357 6.47 -41.28 -33.35
C THR A 357 4.98 -41.24 -33.73
N PRO A 358 4.50 -40.16 -34.39
CA PRO A 358 3.09 -39.99 -34.67
C PRO A 358 2.68 -40.92 -35.82
N SER A 359 1.68 -41.77 -35.58
CA SER A 359 0.79 -42.21 -36.66
C SER A 359 0.01 -41.00 -37.14
N ALA A 360 -0.09 -40.87 -38.47
CA ALA A 360 -0.71 -39.79 -39.25
C ALA A 360 -2.07 -39.31 -38.73
#